data_AF-Q8TMF8-F1
#
_entry.id   AF-Q8TMF8-F1
#
_cell.length_a   1.000
_cell.length_b   1.000
_cell.length_c   1.000
_cell.angle_alpha   90.00
_cell.angle_beta   90.00
_cell.angle_gamma   90.00
#
_symmetry.space_group_name_H-M   'P 1'
#
loop_
_entity.id
_entity.type
_entity.pdbx_description
1 polymer ?
#
loop_
_entity_poly.entity_id
_entity_poly.type
_entity_poly.pdbx_seq_one_letter_code
_entity_poly.pdbx_strand_id
1 'polypeptide(L)'
;MRCIQLNKSTEKLLKRSLDGNMQVFMHHIYEFQKGLRDLILHTTHIRFLNDITATLQKKDIPYIIHPVGEKNINVFFGNEKCIRVINNIGNKKLSQYTDEEDFILGIMLGYDRLQQCERYIQRKNGSSKVEELIG
;
A
#
# COMPACT_ATOMS: atom_id res chain seq x y z
N MET A 1 33.11 14.54 -31.45
CA MET A 1 32.07 13.96 -30.57
C MET A 1 32.64 13.81 -29.17
N ARG A 2 32.27 14.66 -28.21
CA ARG A 2 32.59 14.41 -26.79
C ARG A 2 31.46 13.58 -26.21
N CYS A 3 31.70 12.30 -25.93
CA CYS A 3 30.80 11.51 -25.11
C CYS A 3 30.79 12.12 -23.71
N ILE A 4 29.64 12.61 -23.26
CA ILE A 4 29.45 13.05 -21.88
C ILE A 4 29.54 11.78 -21.01
N GLN A 5 30.65 11.59 -20.30
CA GLN A 5 30.73 10.57 -19.26
C GLN A 5 29.77 10.97 -18.14
N LEU A 6 28.65 10.25 -18.02
CA LEU A 6 27.74 10.39 -16.89
C LEU A 6 28.49 9.98 -15.61
N ASN A 7 28.46 10.82 -14.58
CA ASN A 7 29.08 10.47 -13.31
C ASN A 7 28.20 9.43 -12.58
N LYS A 8 28.83 8.60 -11.73
CA LYS A 8 28.17 7.50 -10.99
C LYS A 8 26.97 7.93 -10.16
N SER A 9 26.93 9.18 -9.68
CA SER A 9 25.79 9.73 -8.94
C SER A 9 24.60 10.04 -9.85
N THR A 10 24.85 10.60 -11.03
CA THR A 10 23.83 10.84 -12.06
C THR A 10 23.29 9.53 -12.62
N GLU A 11 24.15 8.52 -12.84
CA GLU A 11 23.71 7.18 -13.23
C GLU A 11 22.84 6.53 -12.16
N LYS A 12 23.18 6.67 -10.87
CA LYS A 12 22.39 6.14 -9.76
C LYS A 12 21.02 6.82 -9.64
N LEU A 13 20.93 8.12 -9.90
CA LEU A 13 19.67 8.87 -9.95
C LEU A 13 18.80 8.46 -11.15
N LEU A 14 19.40 8.31 -12.33
CA LEU A 14 18.73 7.80 -13.52
C LEU A 14 18.22 6.36 -13.31
N LYS A 15 19.03 5.49 -12.71
CA LYS A 15 18.63 4.10 -12.40
C LYS A 15 17.51 4.03 -11.38
N ARG A 16 17.48 4.95 -10.40
CA ARG A 16 16.35 5.10 -9.45
C ARG A 16 15.08 5.61 -10.14
N SER A 17 15.21 6.54 -11.07
CA SER A 17 14.11 7.03 -11.91
C SER A 17 13.57 5.98 -12.90
N LEU A 18 14.39 4.97 -13.25
CA LEU A 18 14.06 3.86 -14.14
C LEU A 18 13.63 2.59 -13.38
N ASP A 19 13.52 2.65 -12.05
CA ASP A 19 13.06 1.50 -11.28
C ASP A 19 11.54 1.34 -11.45
N GLY A 20 11.11 0.20 -12.00
CA GLY A 20 9.69 -0.09 -12.21
C GLY A 20 8.85 0.05 -10.93
N ASN A 21 9.43 -0.23 -9.75
CA ASN A 21 8.75 -0.02 -8.47
C ASN A 21 8.44 1.47 -8.22
N MET A 22 9.39 2.35 -8.51
CA MET A 22 9.21 3.79 -8.33
C MET A 22 8.25 4.37 -9.39
N GLN A 23 8.23 3.81 -10.59
CA GLN A 23 7.23 4.19 -11.60
C GLN A 23 5.81 3.83 -11.16
N VAL A 24 5.61 2.61 -10.64
CA VAL A 24 4.32 2.17 -10.07
C VAL A 24 3.93 3.04 -8.87
N PHE A 25 4.88 3.38 -8.00
CA PHE A 25 4.63 4.28 -6.88
C PHE A 25 4.15 5.67 -7.34
N MET A 26 4.78 6.26 -8.36
CA MET A 26 4.36 7.55 -8.92
C MET A 26 2.99 7.45 -9.59
N HIS A 27 2.67 6.32 -10.22
CA HIS A 27 1.34 6.06 -10.75
C HIS A 27 0.29 6.07 -9.62
N HIS A 28 0.58 5.43 -8.49
CA HIS A 28 -0.35 5.45 -7.35
C HIS A 28 -0.56 6.84 -6.75
N ILE A 29 0.49 7.68 -6.71
CA ILE A 29 0.33 9.09 -6.32
C ILE A 29 -0.64 9.79 -7.27
N TYR A 30 -0.51 9.55 -8.58
CA TYR A 30 -1.40 10.14 -9.56
C TYR A 30 -2.85 9.69 -9.37
N GLU A 31 -3.10 8.39 -9.16
CA GLU A 31 -4.44 7.85 -8.90
C GLU A 31 -5.08 8.48 -7.66
N PHE A 32 -4.31 8.62 -6.57
CA PHE A 32 -4.75 9.30 -5.35
C PHE A 32 -5.08 10.78 -5.63
N GLN A 33 -4.21 11.51 -6.33
CA GLN A 33 -4.42 12.92 -6.65
C GLN A 33 -5.62 13.16 -7.58
N LYS A 34 -6.01 12.16 -8.37
CA LYS A 34 -7.23 12.18 -9.19
C LYS A 34 -8.50 11.77 -8.43
N GLY A 35 -8.37 11.34 -7.18
CA GLY A 35 -9.49 10.93 -6.34
C GLY A 35 -10.10 9.59 -6.75
N LEU A 36 -9.31 8.70 -7.38
CA LEU A 36 -9.80 7.37 -7.77
C LEU A 36 -10.03 6.45 -6.57
N ARG A 37 -9.30 6.69 -5.47
CA ARG A 37 -9.40 5.96 -4.20
C ARG A 37 -8.83 6.79 -3.06
N ASP A 38 -9.40 6.62 -1.88
CA ASP A 38 -9.02 7.38 -0.69
C ASP A 38 -7.75 6.85 0.00
N LEU A 39 -7.41 5.58 -0.21
CA LEU A 39 -6.22 4.93 0.33
C LEU A 39 -5.48 4.14 -0.75
N ILE A 40 -4.16 4.23 -0.72
CA ILE A 40 -3.24 3.37 -1.49
C ILE A 40 -2.50 2.45 -0.53
N LEU A 41 -2.34 1.19 -0.92
CA LEU A 41 -1.33 0.28 -0.39
C LEU A 41 -0.28 0.02 -1.48
N HIS A 42 0.96 0.43 -1.23
CA HIS A 42 2.10 0.13 -2.09
C HIS A 42 3.12 -0.74 -1.35
N THR A 43 3.31 -1.97 -1.82
CA THR A 43 4.32 -2.89 -1.29
C THR A 43 5.60 -2.80 -2.11
N THR A 44 6.73 -2.56 -1.47
CA THR A 44 8.02 -2.49 -2.16
C THR A 44 9.20 -2.84 -1.26
N HIS A 45 10.40 -2.92 -1.84
CA HIS A 45 11.62 -3.19 -1.09
C HIS A 45 12.00 -1.99 -0.20
N ILE A 46 12.46 -2.25 1.02
CA ILE A 46 12.86 -1.25 2.03
C ILE A 46 13.93 -0.25 1.53
N ARG A 47 14.62 -0.58 0.44
CA ARG A 47 15.66 0.27 -0.18
C ARG A 47 15.09 1.59 -0.72
N PHE A 48 13.79 1.63 -1.02
CA PHE A 48 13.10 2.81 -1.53
C PHE A 48 12.46 3.66 -0.43
N LEU A 49 12.56 3.24 0.84
CA LEU A 49 11.91 3.91 1.97
C LEU A 49 12.17 5.42 1.99
N ASN A 50 13.43 5.82 1.84
CA ASN A 50 13.83 7.22 1.89
C ASN A 50 13.27 8.02 0.70
N ASP A 51 13.33 7.46 -0.52
CA ASP A 51 12.85 8.13 -1.73
C ASP A 51 11.32 8.29 -1.71
N ILE A 52 10.60 7.27 -1.23
CA ILE A 52 9.15 7.29 -1.03
C ILE A 52 8.74 8.31 0.04
N THR A 53 9.39 8.26 1.20
CA THR A 53 9.09 9.16 2.32
C THR A 53 9.32 10.61 1.93
N ALA A 54 10.45 10.92 1.29
CA ALA A 54 10.74 12.27 0.80
C ALA A 54 9.68 12.75 -0.20
N THR A 55 9.19 11.87 -1.07
CA THR A 55 8.15 12.21 -2.05
C THR A 55 6.81 12.51 -1.39
N LEU A 56 6.37 11.67 -0.45
CA LEU A 56 5.10 11.84 0.28
C LEU A 56 5.12 13.11 1.13
N GLN A 57 6.21 13.36 1.85
CA GLN A 57 6.40 14.59 2.64
C GLN A 57 6.40 15.83 1.75
N LYS A 58 7.12 15.82 0.63
CA LYS A 58 7.13 16.95 -0.32
C LYS A 58 5.74 17.28 -0.88
N LYS A 59 4.88 16.27 -1.01
CA LYS A 59 3.52 16.42 -1.54
C LYS A 59 2.47 16.61 -0.44
N ASP A 60 2.87 16.64 0.82
CA ASP A 60 1.99 16.73 2.00
C ASP A 60 0.89 15.64 1.99
N ILE A 61 1.28 14.40 1.65
CA ILE A 61 0.36 13.26 1.60
C ILE A 61 0.51 12.46 2.89
N PRO A 62 -0.55 12.31 3.72
CA PRO A 62 -0.53 11.46 4.90
C PRO A 62 -0.18 10.01 4.56
N TYR A 63 0.63 9.38 5.42
CA TYR A 63 1.09 8.01 5.20
C TYR A 63 1.44 7.27 6.50
N ILE A 64 1.45 5.94 6.43
CA ILE A 64 1.95 5.04 7.47
C ILE A 64 2.72 3.89 6.81
N ILE A 65 3.83 3.47 7.40
CA ILE A 65 4.72 2.44 6.84
C ILE A 65 4.81 1.27 7.83
N HIS A 66 4.63 0.07 7.29
CA HIS A 66 4.68 -1.18 8.05
C HIS A 66 5.72 -2.12 7.43
N PRO A 67 6.70 -2.63 8.19
CA PRO A 67 7.62 -3.63 7.69
C PRO A 67 6.89 -4.95 7.38
N VAL A 68 7.24 -5.57 6.26
CA VAL A 68 6.70 -6.88 5.83
C VAL A 68 7.86 -7.82 5.59
N GLY A 69 8.13 -8.67 6.57
CA GLY A 69 9.34 -9.48 6.60
C GLY A 69 10.60 -8.62 6.70
N GLU A 70 11.72 -9.11 6.19
CA GLU A 70 13.02 -8.44 6.37
C GLU A 70 13.33 -7.38 5.31
N LYS A 71 12.79 -7.53 4.10
CA LYS A 71 13.22 -6.76 2.92
C LYS A 71 12.16 -5.86 2.33
N ASN A 72 10.89 -6.05 2.71
CA ASN A 72 9.78 -5.33 2.12
C ASN A 72 9.07 -4.46 3.17
N ILE A 73 8.39 -3.44 2.66
CA ILE A 73 7.54 -2.54 3.42
C ILE A 73 6.20 -2.40 2.71
N ASN A 74 5.13 -2.28 3.49
CA ASN A 74 3.85 -1.76 3.05
C ASN A 74 3.82 -0.26 3.34
N VAL A 75 3.62 0.54 2.31
CA VAL A 75 3.44 1.98 2.40
C VAL A 75 1.96 2.26 2.15
N PHE A 76 1.24 2.59 3.22
CA PHE A 76 -0.12 3.09 3.14
C PHE A 76 -0.07 4.61 3.02
N PHE A 77 -0.74 5.19 2.04
CA PHE A 77 -0.82 6.66 1.90
C PHE A 77 -2.15 7.08 1.30
N GLY A 78 -2.63 8.28 1.64
CA GLY A 78 -3.89 8.80 1.12
C GLY A 78 -4.59 9.76 2.07
N ASN A 79 -5.91 9.67 2.13
CA ASN A 79 -6.75 10.49 2.99
C ASN A 79 -6.39 10.30 4.46
N GLU A 80 -6.25 11.40 5.20
CA GLU A 80 -5.86 11.36 6.62
C GLU A 80 -6.80 10.49 7.48
N LYS A 81 -8.10 10.48 7.19
CA LYS A 81 -9.07 9.64 7.91
C LYS A 81 -8.78 8.16 7.68
N CYS A 82 -8.45 7.77 6.46
CA CYS A 82 -8.07 6.40 6.13
C CYS A 82 -6.76 6.00 6.84
N ILE A 83 -5.77 6.89 6.88
CA ILE A 83 -4.51 6.63 7.60
C ILE A 83 -4.75 6.45 9.09
N ARG A 84 -5.63 7.25 9.70
CA ARG A 84 -6.03 7.08 11.11
C ARG A 84 -6.70 5.73 11.36
N VAL A 85 -7.54 5.25 10.45
CA VAL A 85 -8.14 3.91 10.52
C VAL A 85 -7.06 2.82 10.49
N ILE A 86 -6.11 2.89 9.55
CA ILE A 86 -5.00 1.92 9.48
C ILE A 86 -4.16 1.95 10.77
N ASN A 87 -3.88 3.14 11.31
CA ASN A 87 -3.16 3.28 12.56
C ASN A 87 -3.89 2.61 13.74
N ASN A 88 -5.23 2.70 13.79
CA ASN A 88 -6.04 2.07 14.82
C ASN A 88 -6.09 0.54 14.69
N ILE A 89 -6.11 0.01 13.46
CA ILE A 89 -6.00 -1.44 13.19
C ILE A 89 -4.63 -1.96 13.66
N GLY A 90 -3.60 -1.12 13.56
CA GLY A 90 -2.25 -1.41 14.00
C GLY A 90 -1.42 -2.21 13.00
N ASN A 91 -0.14 -2.39 13.34
CA ASN A 91 0.82 -3.08 12.47
C ASN A 91 0.73 -4.61 12.63
N LYS A 92 -0.34 -5.20 12.09
CA LYS A 92 -0.46 -6.67 11.93
C LYS A 92 -0.43 -7.06 10.46
N LYS A 93 -0.14 -8.33 10.18
CA LYS A 93 -0.13 -8.84 8.81
C LYS A 93 -1.56 -8.77 8.24
N LEU A 94 -1.70 -8.48 6.95
CA LEU A 94 -3.00 -8.46 6.26
C LEU A 94 -3.77 -9.77 6.43
N SER A 95 -3.07 -10.90 6.53
CA SER A 95 -3.68 -12.22 6.78
C SER A 95 -4.29 -12.38 8.18
N GLN A 96 -4.03 -11.44 9.10
CA GLN A 96 -4.54 -11.42 10.47
C GLN A 96 -5.66 -10.38 10.65
N TYR A 97 -6.12 -9.77 9.57
CA TYR A 97 -7.26 -8.88 9.61
C TYR A 97 -8.53 -9.71 9.82
N THR A 98 -9.36 -9.25 10.74
CA THR A 98 -10.75 -9.72 10.89
C THR A 98 -11.52 -9.46 9.60
N ASP A 99 -12.65 -10.14 9.41
CA ASP A 99 -13.45 -9.97 8.21
C ASP A 99 -13.96 -8.52 8.08
N GLU A 100 -14.25 -7.87 9.20
CA GLU A 100 -14.67 -6.48 9.30
C GLU A 100 -13.54 -5.51 8.92
N GLU A 101 -12.31 -5.75 9.40
CA GLU A 101 -11.14 -4.95 9.03
C GLU A 101 -10.76 -5.13 7.55
N ASP A 102 -10.85 -6.35 7.01
CA ASP A 102 -10.65 -6.65 5.59
C ASP A 102 -11.70 -5.95 4.73
N PHE A 103 -12.96 -5.92 5.19
CA PHE A 103 -14.03 -5.17 4.53
C PHE A 103 -13.71 -3.67 4.49
N ILE A 104 -13.42 -3.07 5.64
CA ILE A 104 -13.11 -1.64 5.78
C ILE A 104 -11.89 -1.26 4.91
N LEU A 105 -10.83 -2.07 4.96
CA LEU A 105 -9.65 -1.88 4.12
C LEU A 105 -10.01 -1.89 2.64
N GLY A 106 -10.79 -2.88 2.19
CA GLY A 106 -11.19 -2.99 0.80
C GLY A 106 -11.98 -1.79 0.29
N ILE A 107 -12.91 -1.28 1.08
CA ILE A 107 -13.65 -0.05 0.74
C ILE A 107 -12.71 1.15 0.62
N MET A 108 -11.77 1.34 1.57
CA MET A 108 -10.82 2.46 1.50
C MET A 108 -9.88 2.36 0.29
N LEU A 109 -9.51 1.15 -0.13
CA LEU A 109 -8.71 0.90 -1.33
C LEU A 109 -9.48 1.10 -2.65
N GLY A 110 -10.80 1.32 -2.58
CA GLY A 110 -11.67 1.57 -3.73
C GLY A 110 -12.24 0.31 -4.37
N TYR A 111 -12.28 -0.83 -3.67
CA TYR A 111 -13.01 -2.00 -4.18
C TYR A 111 -14.51 -1.75 -4.18
N ASP A 112 -15.20 -2.40 -5.12
CA ASP A 112 -16.65 -2.33 -5.21
C ASP A 112 -17.30 -2.84 -3.92
N ARG A 113 -18.29 -2.09 -3.45
CA ARG A 113 -18.97 -2.39 -2.19
C ARG A 113 -19.70 -3.73 -2.23
N LEU A 114 -20.37 -4.06 -3.34
CA LEU A 114 -21.14 -5.31 -3.43
C LEU A 114 -20.21 -6.52 -3.47
N GLN A 115 -19.09 -6.43 -4.19
CA GLN A 115 -18.04 -7.46 -4.19
C GLN A 115 -17.44 -7.65 -2.79
N GLN A 116 -17.21 -6.56 -2.04
CA GLN A 116 -16.75 -6.65 -0.65
C GLN A 116 -17.82 -7.28 0.28
N CYS A 117 -19.11 -7.01 0.07
CA CYS A 117 -20.19 -7.66 0.81
C CYS A 117 -20.21 -9.16 0.55
N GLU A 118 -20.11 -9.56 -0.72
CA GLU A 118 -20.07 -10.97 -1.10
C GLU A 118 -18.86 -11.69 -0.48
N ARG A 119 -17.66 -11.11 -0.60
CA ARG A 119 -16.44 -11.62 0.03
C ARG A 119 -16.58 -11.77 1.55
N TYR A 120 -17.17 -10.79 2.23
CA TYR A 120 -17.41 -10.83 3.68
C TYR A 120 -18.32 -12.00 4.09
N ILE A 121 -19.46 -12.16 3.40
CA ILE A 121 -20.40 -13.25 3.66
C ILE A 121 -19.75 -14.61 3.42
N GLN A 122 -18.99 -14.76 2.33
CA GLN A 122 -18.27 -16.00 2.02
C GLN A 122 -17.25 -16.37 3.11
N ARG A 123 -16.49 -15.39 3.61
CA ARG A 123 -15.51 -15.61 4.68
C ARG A 123 -16.20 -16.03 6.00
N LYS A 124 -17.28 -15.36 6.39
CA LYS A 124 -18.06 -15.74 7.59
C LYS A 124 -18.60 -17.15 7.49
N ASN A 125 -19.23 -17.49 6.37
CA ASN A 125 -19.82 -18.83 6.16
C ASN A 125 -18.76 -19.93 6.05
N GLY A 126 -17.59 -19.62 5.48
CA GLY A 126 -16.45 -20.53 5.40
C GLY A 126 -15.83 -20.83 6.77
N SER A 127 -15.74 -19.81 7.64
CA SER A 127 -15.26 -19.97 9.02
C SER A 127 -16.24 -20.76 9.90
N SER A 128 -17.55 -20.55 9.74
CA SER A 128 -18.57 -21.28 10.50
C SER A 128 -18.59 -22.79 10.23
N LYS A 129 -18.28 -23.22 9.00
CA LYS A 129 -18.19 -24.66 8.66
C LYS A 129 -16.98 -25.36 9.28
N VAL A 130 -15.90 -24.63 9.55
CA VAL A 130 -14.74 -25.20 10.23
C VAL A 130 -15.08 -25.46 11.69
N GLU A 131 -15.77 -24.54 12.37
CA GLU A 131 -16.17 -24.69 13.78
C GLU A 131 -17.14 -25.87 14.02
N GLU A 132 -18.03 -26.19 13.09
CA GLU A 132 -18.93 -27.37 13.18
C GLU A 132 -18.21 -28.73 13.03
N LEU A 133 -16.97 -28.76 12.53
CA LEU A 133 -16.21 -30.00 12.30
C LEU A 133 -15.20 -30.32 13.43
N ILE A 134 -15.04 -29.41 14.39
CA ILE A 134 -14.16 -29.56 15.57
C ILE A 134 -14.96 -29.59 16.90
N GLY A 135 -16.28 -29.58 16.83
CA GLY A 135 -17.19 -29.88 17.95
C GLY A 135 -17.77 -31.29 17.85
#